data_AF-A0A6I2X004-F1
#
_entry.id   AF-A0A6I2X004-F1
#
_cell.length_a   1.000
_cell.length_b   1.000
_cell.length_c   1.000
_cell.angle_alpha   90.00
_cell.angle_beta   90.00
_cell.angle_gamma   90.00
#
_symmetry.space_group_name_H-M   'P 1'
#
loop_
_entity.id
_entity.type
_entity.pdbx_description
1 polymer ?
#
loop_
_entity_poly.entity_id
_entity_poly.type
_entity_poly.pdbx_seq_one_letter_code
_entity_poly.pdbx_strand_id
1 'polypeptide(L)'
;MDINAGATAWVLISAGLVLFMTPGLAFFYAGMVRSKNVLGMLMQNVFAMGLISILWVFVGFSLAFGGTNRYIGNFDFAFLRGVVGDVTKAGDFPGYGGALVVPGLAFMAFQMMFAVITPALISGATADRLKFGSYAVFIGLWSVLVYSPVAHWVFSPTGWLFRRGALDF
;
A
#
# COMPACT_ATOMS: atom_id res chain seq x y z
N MET A 1 8.99 -20.11 -11.91
CA MET A 1 9.32 -20.71 -10.60
C MET A 1 8.04 -21.02 -9.88
N ASP A 2 8.05 -22.09 -9.12
CA ASP A 2 6.88 -22.54 -8.38
C ASP A 2 6.70 -21.71 -7.11
N ILE A 3 5.44 -21.53 -6.70
CA ILE A 3 5.10 -20.86 -5.45
C ILE A 3 5.56 -21.68 -4.25
N ASN A 4 5.93 -21.01 -3.17
CA ASN A 4 6.14 -21.65 -1.89
C ASN A 4 4.91 -21.44 -1.00
N ALA A 5 4.24 -22.54 -0.64
CA ALA A 5 3.02 -22.48 0.16
C ALA A 5 3.23 -21.88 1.55
N GLY A 6 4.38 -22.18 2.20
CA GLY A 6 4.74 -21.60 3.49
C GLY A 6 4.99 -20.09 3.43
N ALA A 7 5.73 -19.63 2.41
CA ALA A 7 5.93 -18.20 2.16
C ALA A 7 4.61 -17.49 1.84
N THR A 8 3.72 -18.14 1.10
CA THR A 8 2.40 -17.61 0.76
C THR A 8 1.51 -17.48 1.99
N ALA A 9 1.47 -18.51 2.85
CA ALA A 9 0.74 -18.43 4.11
C ALA A 9 1.30 -17.31 5.00
N TRP A 10 2.63 -17.21 5.09
CA TRP A 10 3.29 -16.18 5.88
C TRP A 10 2.98 -14.76 5.38
N VAL A 11 3.04 -14.52 4.07
CA VAL A 11 2.79 -13.18 3.52
C VAL A 11 1.32 -12.77 3.69
N LEU A 12 0.37 -13.70 3.61
CA LEU A 12 -1.05 -13.44 3.83
C LEU A 12 -1.37 -13.14 5.30
N ILE A 13 -0.80 -13.92 6.24
CA ILE A 13 -0.90 -13.61 7.66
C ILE A 13 -0.26 -12.25 7.97
N SER A 14 0.93 -11.99 7.41
CA SER A 14 1.60 -10.69 7.56
C SER A 14 0.73 -9.55 7.02
N ALA A 15 0.07 -9.72 5.88
CA ALA A 15 -0.88 -8.73 5.37
C ALA A 15 -2.03 -8.49 6.35
N GLY A 16 -2.60 -9.55 6.94
CA GLY A 16 -3.62 -9.43 7.98
C GLY A 16 -3.14 -8.66 9.21
N LEU A 17 -1.90 -8.90 9.66
CA LEU A 17 -1.29 -8.18 10.77
C LEU A 17 -1.06 -6.70 10.44
N VAL A 18 -0.58 -6.37 9.24
CA VAL A 18 -0.39 -4.97 8.82
C VAL A 18 -1.74 -4.26 8.67
N LEU A 19 -2.77 -4.95 8.16
CA LEU A 19 -4.13 -4.40 8.14
C LEU A 19 -4.59 -4.05 9.56
N PHE A 20 -4.34 -4.94 10.53
CA PHE A 20 -4.71 -4.74 11.93
C PHE A 20 -4.04 -3.52 12.58
N MET A 21 -2.89 -3.08 12.06
CA MET A 21 -2.24 -1.85 12.51
C MET A 21 -3.10 -0.60 12.22
N THR A 22 -3.96 -0.59 11.19
CA THR A 22 -4.78 0.60 10.87
C THR A 22 -5.91 0.83 11.87
N PRO A 23 -6.71 -0.17 12.28
CA PRO A 23 -7.57 -0.05 13.45
C PRO A 23 -6.81 0.27 14.74
N GLY A 24 -5.65 -0.35 14.96
CA GLY A 24 -4.78 -0.03 16.11
C GLY A 24 -4.40 1.45 16.14
N LEU A 25 -4.03 2.00 14.99
CA LEU A 25 -3.72 3.41 14.80
C LEU A 25 -4.94 4.31 15.05
N ALA A 26 -6.12 3.90 14.58
CA ALA A 26 -7.36 4.62 14.82
C ALA A 26 -7.65 4.78 16.32
N PHE A 27 -7.48 3.71 17.10
CA PHE A 27 -7.62 3.76 18.56
C PHE A 27 -6.50 4.55 19.23
N PHE A 28 -5.27 4.42 18.75
CA PHE A 28 -4.13 5.20 19.24
C PHE A 28 -4.37 6.70 19.10
N TYR A 29 -4.79 7.17 17.92
CA TYR A 29 -5.14 8.58 17.70
C TYR A 29 -6.44 9.00 18.39
N ALA A 30 -7.42 8.12 18.50
CA ALA A 30 -8.63 8.39 19.28
C ALA A 30 -8.30 8.73 20.75
N GLY A 31 -7.30 8.07 21.34
CA GLY A 31 -6.83 8.35 22.70
C GLY A 31 -6.11 9.70 22.86
N MET A 32 -5.66 10.31 21.76
CA MET A 32 -4.96 11.60 21.75
C MET A 32 -5.84 12.80 21.39
N VAL A 33 -7.09 12.57 20.99
CA VAL A 33 -8.06 13.64 20.68
C VAL A 33 -9.06 13.83 21.80
N ARG A 34 -9.80 14.95 21.76
CA ARG A 34 -10.90 15.18 22.71
C ARG A 34 -12.00 14.15 22.47
N SER A 35 -12.68 13.71 23.53
CA SER A 35 -13.74 12.69 23.47
C SER A 35 -14.81 12.95 22.40
N LYS A 36 -15.22 14.21 22.23
CA LYS A 36 -16.19 14.64 21.20
C LYS A 36 -15.75 14.37 19.76
N ASN A 37 -14.46 14.15 19.53
CA ASN A 37 -13.86 13.99 18.21
C ASN A 37 -13.38 12.56 17.92
N VAL A 38 -13.47 11.65 18.90
CA VAL A 38 -13.08 10.25 18.78
C VAL A 38 -13.75 9.58 17.58
N LEU A 39 -15.06 9.78 17.42
CA LEU A 39 -15.80 9.20 16.30
C LEU A 39 -15.26 9.66 14.95
N GLY A 40 -14.94 10.95 14.81
CA GLY A 40 -14.36 11.51 13.59
C GLY A 40 -13.01 10.88 13.25
N MET A 41 -12.15 10.68 14.26
CA MET A 41 -10.85 10.02 14.10
C MET A 41 -10.98 8.57 13.63
N LEU A 42 -11.89 7.80 14.25
CA LEU A 42 -12.16 6.42 13.85
C LEU A 42 -12.70 6.35 12.41
N MET A 43 -13.64 7.24 12.05
CA MET A 43 -14.21 7.30 10.70
C MET A 43 -13.15 7.65 9.64
N GLN A 44 -12.23 8.57 9.93
CA GLN A 44 -11.15 8.93 8.98
C GLN A 44 -10.22 7.75 8.68
N ASN A 45 -9.91 6.94 9.69
CA ASN A 45 -9.05 5.76 9.51
C ASN A 45 -9.76 4.63 8.76
N VAL A 46 -11.01 4.31 9.15
CA VAL A 46 -11.81 3.31 8.43
C VAL A 46 -12.05 3.71 6.98
N PHE A 47 -12.32 5.00 6.73
CA PHE A 47 -12.47 5.52 5.38
C PHE A 47 -11.17 5.43 4.57
N ALA A 48 -10.01 5.72 5.17
CA ALA A 48 -8.72 5.55 4.51
C ALA A 48 -8.49 4.10 4.06
N MET A 49 -8.85 3.10 4.87
CA MET A 49 -8.77 1.69 4.46
C MET A 49 -9.54 1.42 3.17
N GLY A 50 -10.78 1.91 3.05
CA GLY A 50 -11.59 1.72 1.85
C GLY A 50 -11.06 2.49 0.65
N LEU A 51 -10.85 3.80 0.80
CA LEU A 51 -10.44 4.68 -0.30
C LEU A 51 -9.08 4.26 -0.86
N ILE A 52 -8.09 4.02 0.00
CA ILE A 52 -6.73 3.74 -0.47
C ILE A 52 -6.63 2.34 -1.06
N SER A 53 -7.36 1.34 -0.54
CA SER A 53 -7.43 0.01 -1.16
C SER A 53 -7.98 0.09 -2.59
N ILE A 54 -9.02 0.90 -2.83
CA ILE A 54 -9.56 1.12 -4.17
C ILE A 54 -8.52 1.79 -5.07
N LEU A 55 -7.91 2.88 -4.63
CA LEU A 55 -6.89 3.57 -5.43
C LEU A 55 -5.68 2.68 -5.73
N TRP A 56 -5.26 1.84 -4.79
CA TRP A 56 -4.18 0.89 -4.97
C TRP A 56 -4.48 -0.14 -6.06
N VAL A 57 -5.66 -0.74 -6.01
CA VAL A 57 -6.16 -1.71 -7.01
C VAL A 57 -6.27 -1.08 -8.40
N PHE A 58 -6.74 0.17 -8.49
CA PHE A 58 -6.97 0.82 -9.77
C PHE A 58 -5.68 1.30 -10.42
N VAL A 59 -4.79 1.93 -9.65
CA VAL A 59 -3.57 2.57 -10.21
C VAL A 59 -2.35 2.46 -9.32
N GLY A 60 -2.51 2.49 -7.99
CA GLY A 60 -1.39 2.65 -7.07
C GLY A 60 -0.35 1.53 -7.13
N PHE A 61 -0.81 0.27 -7.25
CA PHE A 61 0.08 -0.88 -7.43
C PHE A 61 0.90 -0.78 -8.72
N SER A 62 0.26 -0.39 -9.82
CA SER A 62 0.91 -0.27 -11.12
C SER A 62 1.96 0.84 -11.14
N LEU A 63 1.68 1.97 -10.50
CA LEU A 63 2.64 3.06 -10.35
C LEU A 63 3.82 2.71 -9.44
N ALA A 64 3.62 1.81 -8.48
CA ALA A 64 4.68 1.34 -7.58
C ALA A 64 5.54 0.24 -8.22
N PHE A 65 4.93 -0.77 -8.86
CA PHE A 65 5.61 -2.01 -9.27
C PHE A 65 5.56 -2.31 -10.77
N GLY A 66 4.93 -1.46 -11.59
CA GLY A 66 4.91 -1.58 -13.05
C GLY A 66 6.08 -0.89 -13.74
N GLY A 67 6.31 -1.23 -15.01
CA GLY A 67 7.33 -0.61 -15.86
C GLY A 67 8.78 -0.78 -15.41
N THR A 68 9.71 -0.15 -16.14
CA THR A 68 11.17 -0.23 -15.89
C THR A 68 11.85 1.13 -15.70
N ASN A 69 11.07 2.21 -15.73
CA ASN A 69 11.54 3.57 -15.43
C ASN A 69 12.04 3.61 -13.98
N ARG A 70 12.92 4.57 -13.65
CA ARG A 70 13.56 4.66 -12.33
C ARG A 70 12.78 5.50 -11.31
N TYR A 71 11.85 6.35 -11.76
CA TYR A 71 11.17 7.36 -10.94
C TYR A 71 9.70 7.05 -10.70
N ILE A 72 9.04 6.34 -11.60
CA ILE A 72 7.64 5.97 -11.42
C ILE A 72 7.38 4.76 -12.31
N GLY A 73 6.47 3.90 -11.88
CA GLY A 73 5.98 2.83 -12.73
C GLY A 73 5.13 3.33 -13.89
N ASN A 74 4.25 2.47 -14.38
CA ASN A 74 3.36 2.77 -15.49
C ASN A 74 1.94 2.26 -15.19
N PHE A 75 1.12 2.05 -16.22
CA PHE A 75 -0.27 1.59 -16.08
C PHE A 75 -0.48 0.14 -16.56
N ASP A 76 0.59 -0.65 -16.73
CA ASP A 76 0.48 -2.04 -17.22
C ASP A 76 -0.34 -2.93 -16.29
N PHE A 77 -0.28 -2.64 -14.98
CA PHE A 77 -0.99 -3.36 -13.92
C PHE A 77 -2.20 -2.59 -13.38
N ALA A 78 -2.64 -1.53 -14.07
CA ALA A 78 -3.84 -0.80 -13.69
C ALA A 78 -5.05 -1.76 -13.70
N PHE A 79 -5.97 -1.56 -12.74
CA PHE A 79 -7.13 -2.43 -12.54
C PHE A 79 -6.75 -3.91 -12.32
N LEU A 80 -5.56 -4.17 -11.77
CA LEU A 80 -4.98 -5.50 -11.56
C LEU A 80 -4.78 -6.33 -12.83
N ARG A 81 -4.73 -5.70 -14.01
CA ARG A 81 -4.38 -6.37 -15.26
C ARG A 81 -3.02 -7.04 -15.11
N GLY A 82 -2.90 -8.32 -15.48
CA GLY A 82 -1.63 -9.06 -15.34
C GLY A 82 -1.21 -9.36 -13.89
N VAL A 83 -1.98 -8.91 -12.89
CA VAL A 83 -1.81 -9.25 -11.47
C VAL A 83 -2.79 -10.36 -11.07
N VAL A 84 -4.04 -10.26 -11.54
CA VAL A 84 -5.02 -11.36 -11.46
C VAL A 84 -4.64 -12.36 -12.54
N GLY A 85 -3.99 -13.44 -12.11
CA GLY A 85 -3.54 -14.50 -12.98
C GLY A 85 -3.61 -15.84 -12.28
N ASP A 86 -2.90 -16.82 -12.84
CA ASP A 86 -2.79 -18.14 -12.26
C ASP A 86 -2.18 -18.08 -10.85
N VAL A 87 -3.01 -18.33 -9.83
CA VAL A 87 -2.61 -18.29 -8.41
C VAL A 87 -1.65 -19.42 -8.04
N THR A 88 -1.42 -20.38 -8.94
CA THR A 88 -0.42 -21.45 -8.76
C THR A 88 0.98 -20.99 -9.16
N LYS A 89 1.12 -19.80 -9.76
CA LYS A 89 2.41 -19.23 -10.19
C LYS A 89 2.79 -18.02 -9.36
N ALA A 90 4.10 -17.85 -9.18
CA ALA A 90 4.61 -16.66 -8.55
C ALA A 90 4.32 -15.42 -9.39
N GLY A 91 4.14 -14.27 -8.73
CA GLY A 91 4.02 -12.99 -9.42
C GLY A 91 5.29 -12.66 -10.21
N ASP A 92 5.13 -12.21 -11.44
CA ASP A 92 6.22 -11.78 -12.31
C ASP A 92 6.11 -10.28 -12.55
N PHE A 93 6.89 -9.51 -11.80
CA PHE A 93 6.92 -8.05 -11.87
C PHE A 93 8.31 -7.57 -12.31
N PRO A 94 8.40 -6.42 -13.01
CA PRO A 94 9.65 -5.87 -13.51
C PRO A 94 10.79 -5.85 -12.48
N GLY A 95 11.93 -6.43 -12.89
CA GLY A 95 13.15 -6.44 -12.10
C GLY A 95 13.22 -7.45 -10.96
N TYR A 96 12.12 -8.16 -10.64
CA TYR A 96 12.17 -9.24 -9.65
C TYR A 96 12.88 -10.49 -10.16
N GLY A 97 12.91 -10.73 -11.47
CA GLY A 97 13.73 -11.79 -12.08
C GLY A 97 13.51 -13.19 -11.50
N GLY A 98 12.28 -13.49 -11.06
CA GLY A 98 11.95 -14.77 -10.40
C GLY A 98 12.25 -14.84 -8.90
N ALA A 99 12.71 -13.76 -8.26
CA ALA A 99 12.93 -13.71 -6.81
C ALA A 99 11.64 -13.80 -5.99
N LEU A 100 10.49 -13.51 -6.60
CA LEU A 100 9.20 -13.65 -5.95
C LEU A 100 8.79 -15.13 -5.89
N VAL A 101 8.44 -15.64 -4.72
CA VAL A 101 8.01 -17.03 -4.49
C VAL A 101 6.56 -17.13 -4.01
N VAL A 102 5.79 -16.05 -4.15
CA VAL A 102 4.39 -15.95 -3.74
C VAL A 102 3.52 -15.50 -4.93
N PRO A 103 2.22 -15.85 -4.95
CA PRO A 103 1.30 -15.37 -5.99
C PRO A 103 1.29 -13.85 -6.08
N GLY A 104 1.15 -13.32 -7.30
CA GLY A 104 1.13 -11.87 -7.55
C GLY A 104 0.06 -11.13 -6.73
N LEU A 105 -1.12 -11.75 -6.56
CA LEU A 105 -2.19 -11.22 -5.70
C LEU A 105 -1.81 -11.15 -4.23
N ALA A 106 -1.07 -12.13 -3.70
CA ALA A 106 -0.63 -12.13 -2.32
C ALA A 106 0.40 -11.02 -2.06
N PHE A 107 1.33 -10.82 -3.00
CA PHE A 107 2.27 -9.69 -2.95
C PHE A 107 1.55 -8.34 -3.06
N MET A 108 0.62 -8.19 -4.02
CA MET A 108 -0.18 -6.97 -4.19
C MET A 108 -0.98 -6.63 -2.94
N ALA A 109 -1.64 -7.62 -2.33
CA ALA A 109 -2.40 -7.45 -1.10
C ALA A 109 -1.51 -7.06 0.09
N PHE A 110 -0.33 -7.69 0.24
CA PHE A 110 0.62 -7.32 1.28
C PHE A 110 1.08 -5.87 1.16
N GLN A 111 1.48 -5.45 -0.04
CA GLN A 111 1.90 -4.07 -0.32
C GLN A 111 0.76 -3.06 -0.14
N MET A 112 -0.49 -3.44 -0.43
CA MET A 112 -1.67 -2.61 -0.22
C MET A 112 -1.82 -2.21 1.25
N MET A 113 -1.49 -3.09 2.19
CA MET A 113 -1.67 -2.79 3.62
C MET A 113 -0.73 -1.67 4.09
N PHE A 114 0.49 -1.60 3.54
CA PHE A 114 1.40 -0.47 3.74
C PHE A 114 0.85 0.79 3.06
N ALA A 115 0.34 0.66 1.83
CA ALA A 115 -0.28 1.78 1.13
C ALA A 115 -1.44 2.39 1.91
N VAL A 116 -2.23 1.56 2.60
CA VAL A 116 -3.35 1.98 3.45
C VAL A 116 -2.88 2.71 4.71
N ILE A 117 -1.95 2.13 5.47
CA ILE A 117 -1.57 2.68 6.78
C ILE A 117 -0.78 3.99 6.67
N THR A 118 0.06 4.17 5.65
CA THR A 118 0.93 5.34 5.54
C THR A 118 0.17 6.68 5.48
N PRO A 119 -0.80 6.90 4.57
CA PRO A 119 -1.60 8.13 4.58
C PRO A 119 -2.52 8.21 5.80
N ALA A 120 -2.93 7.08 6.40
CA ALA A 120 -3.73 7.08 7.62
C ALA A 120 -2.95 7.66 8.81
N LEU A 121 -1.63 7.51 8.87
CA LEU A 121 -0.76 8.19 9.87
C LEU A 121 -0.92 9.72 9.85
N ILE A 122 -1.28 10.30 8.71
CA ILE A 122 -1.49 11.74 8.56
C ILE A 122 -2.77 12.19 9.29
N SER A 123 -3.73 11.29 9.54
CA SER A 123 -4.95 11.60 10.30
C SER A 123 -4.62 12.08 11.72
N GLY A 124 -3.56 11.55 12.33
CA GLY A 124 -3.11 11.98 13.65
C GLY A 124 -2.64 13.43 13.71
N ALA A 125 -1.90 13.89 12.69
CA ALA A 125 -1.41 15.26 12.60
C ALA A 125 -2.50 16.28 12.26
N THR A 126 -3.57 15.80 11.60
CA THR A 126 -4.67 16.63 11.08
C THR A 126 -5.95 16.53 11.91
N ALA A 127 -5.88 15.77 13.01
CA ALA A 127 -6.96 15.56 13.95
C ALA A 127 -7.58 16.90 14.38
N ASP A 128 -8.90 17.03 14.21
CA ASP A 128 -9.69 18.23 14.53
C ASP A 128 -9.39 19.49 13.71
N ARG A 129 -8.59 19.39 12.64
CA ARG A 129 -8.15 20.55 11.85
C ARG A 129 -8.62 20.51 10.39
N LEU A 130 -9.00 19.34 9.88
CA LEU A 130 -9.48 19.18 8.50
C LEU A 130 -10.94 18.74 8.44
N LYS A 131 -11.68 19.30 7.46
CA LYS A 131 -12.97 18.77 7.04
C LYS A 131 -12.78 17.37 6.43
N PHE A 132 -13.73 16.47 6.65
CA PHE A 132 -13.66 15.09 6.17
C PHE A 132 -13.43 14.99 4.65
N GLY A 133 -14.13 15.80 3.85
CA GLY A 133 -13.94 15.82 2.38
C GLY A 133 -12.53 16.30 1.98
N SER A 134 -11.99 17.31 2.65
CA SER A 134 -10.62 17.79 2.41
C SER A 134 -9.60 16.73 2.78
N TYR A 135 -9.79 16.03 3.90
CA TYR A 135 -8.98 14.88 4.28
C TYR A 135 -9.03 13.78 3.22
N ALA A 136 -10.23 13.38 2.78
CA ALA A 136 -10.43 12.33 1.77
C ALA A 136 -9.69 12.62 0.45
N VAL A 137 -9.85 13.83 -0.09
CA VAL A 137 -9.15 14.26 -1.31
C VAL A 137 -7.64 14.28 -1.09
N PHE A 138 -7.19 14.82 0.04
CA PHE A 138 -5.78 14.92 0.36
C PHE A 138 -5.12 13.54 0.43
N ILE A 139 -5.65 12.59 1.21
CA ILE A 139 -5.05 11.25 1.33
C ILE A 139 -5.09 10.47 0.01
N GLY A 140 -6.13 10.67 -0.80
CA GLY A 140 -6.25 10.03 -2.10
C GLY A 140 -5.19 10.53 -3.09
N LEU A 141 -5.04 11.85 -3.21
CA LEU A 141 -3.99 12.45 -4.04
C LEU A 141 -2.60 12.10 -3.51
N TRP A 142 -2.40 12.16 -2.19
CA TRP A 142 -1.11 11.84 -1.58
C TRP A 142 -0.71 10.38 -1.82
N SER A 143 -1.66 9.44 -1.72
CA SER A 143 -1.40 8.02 -2.00
C SER A 143 -0.92 7.79 -3.44
N VAL A 144 -1.55 8.44 -4.42
CA VAL A 144 -1.18 8.25 -5.83
C VAL A 144 0.07 9.04 -6.23
N LEU A 145 0.18 10.30 -5.80
CA LEU A 145 1.22 11.23 -6.26
C LEU A 145 2.49 11.21 -5.41
N VAL A 146 2.41 10.70 -4.18
CA VAL A 146 3.55 10.65 -3.25
C VAL A 146 3.88 9.21 -2.86
N TYR A 147 2.94 8.48 -2.28
CA TYR A 147 3.22 7.13 -1.78
C TYR A 147 3.64 6.18 -2.90
N SER A 148 2.86 6.05 -3.98
CA SER A 148 3.20 5.14 -5.09
C SER A 148 4.56 5.43 -5.74
N PRO A 149 4.92 6.70 -6.06
CA PRO A 149 6.27 7.02 -6.54
C PRO A 149 7.37 6.71 -5.52
N VAL A 150 7.19 7.03 -4.24
CA VAL A 150 8.21 6.73 -3.21
C VAL A 150 8.37 5.21 -3.04
N ALA A 151 7.27 4.47 -3.01
CA ALA A 151 7.28 3.01 -2.98
C ALA A 151 8.00 2.43 -4.22
N HIS A 152 7.80 3.03 -5.40
CA HIS A 152 8.55 2.67 -6.59
C HIS A 152 10.05 2.90 -6.41
N TRP A 153 10.47 4.05 -5.89
CA TRP A 153 11.89 4.37 -5.72
C TRP A 153 12.61 3.36 -4.85
N VAL A 154 11.98 2.99 -3.73
CA VAL A 154 12.59 2.22 -2.65
C VAL A 154 12.38 0.72 -2.83
N PHE A 155 11.17 0.27 -3.20
CA PHE A 155 10.79 -1.15 -3.13
C PHE A 155 10.67 -1.84 -4.50
N SER A 156 10.54 -1.09 -5.60
CA SER A 156 10.67 -1.71 -6.92
C SER A 156 12.13 -1.98 -7.22
N PRO A 157 12.50 -3.18 -7.73
CA PRO A 157 13.85 -3.44 -8.21
C PRO A 157 14.29 -2.51 -9.35
N THR A 158 13.33 -1.85 -10.00
CA THR A 158 13.58 -0.86 -11.05
C THR A 158 13.75 0.56 -10.54
N GLY A 159 13.39 0.82 -9.28
CA GLY A 159 13.47 2.11 -8.60
C GLY A 159 14.90 2.60 -8.41
N TRP A 160 15.10 3.92 -8.46
CA TRP A 160 16.43 4.51 -8.40
C TRP A 160 17.09 4.39 -7.02
N LEU A 161 16.35 4.40 -5.91
CA LEU A 161 16.91 4.20 -4.56
C LEU A 161 17.30 2.74 -4.36
N PHE A 162 16.43 1.81 -4.77
CA PHE A 162 16.74 0.37 -4.76
C PHE A 162 18.05 0.09 -5.52
N ARG A 163 18.17 0.59 -6.75
CA ARG A 163 19.38 0.40 -7.58
C ARG A 163 20.64 1.08 -7.04
N ARG A 164 20.49 2.10 -6.18
CA ARG A 164 21.62 2.71 -5.46
C ARG A 164 22.00 1.96 -4.18
N GLY A 165 21.26 0.92 -3.81
CA GLY A 165 21.52 0.13 -2.60
C GLY A 165 21.01 0.79 -1.33
N ALA A 166 19.95 1.62 -1.41
CA ALA A 166 19.25 2.06 -0.21
C ALA A 166 18.71 0.84 0.56
N LEU A 167 18.93 0.80 1.87
CA LEU A 167 18.49 -0.28 2.75
C LEU A 167 17.29 0.21 3.56
N ASP A 168 16.10 -0.22 3.15
CA ASP A 168 14.82 0.03 3.81
C ASP A 168 14.01 -1.27 3.71
N PHE A 169 13.78 -1.93 4.86
CA PHE A 169 13.29 -3.32 4.93
C PHE A 169 11.76 -3.42 4.91
#